data_AF-A0A7S3RMA3-F1
#
_entry.id   AF-A0A7S3RMA3-F1
#
_cell.length_a   1.000
_cell.length_b   1.000
_cell.length_c   1.000
_cell.angle_alpha   90.00
_cell.angle_beta   90.00
_cell.angle_gamma   90.00
#
_symmetry.space_group_name_H-M   'P 1'
#
loop_
_entity.id
_entity.type
_entity.pdbx_description
1 polymer ?
#
loop_
_entity_poly.entity_id
_entity_poly.type
_entity_poly.pdbx_seq_one_letter_code
_entity_poly.pdbx_strand_id
1 'polypeptide(L)'
;VNSLLGISFIDDEISPQSLSLIYKWRGDQRPMTLSRLIESSPAGPGAARENMMLSILQQVAEALEALHQHTPAIVHRDLKPSNILLKRDNSSDEVRYHVFLCDFGSA
;
A
#
# COMPACT_ATOMS: atom_id res chain seq x y z
N VAL A 1 21.08 -6.82 -7.72
CA VAL A 1 19.82 -6.59 -8.45
C VAL A 1 18.74 -6.25 -7.43
N ASN A 2 18.33 -4.98 -7.42
CA ASN A 2 17.55 -4.35 -6.36
C ASN A 2 16.09 -4.82 -6.40
N SER A 3 15.72 -5.74 -5.50
CA SER A 3 14.33 -6.11 -5.25
C SER A 3 13.70 -5.15 -4.25
N LEU A 4 13.19 -4.02 -4.75
CA LEU A 4 12.37 -3.07 -3.97
C LEU A 4 10.86 -3.32 -4.07
N LEU A 5 10.43 -4.40 -4.75
CA LEU A 5 9.05 -4.87 -4.79
C LEU A 5 9.06 -6.38 -4.55
N GLY A 6 9.31 -6.79 -3.31
CA GLY A 6 9.25 -8.19 -2.91
C GLY A 6 7.84 -8.56 -2.49
N ILE A 7 6.95 -8.86 -3.44
CA ILE A 7 5.86 -9.80 -3.13
C ILE A 7 6.54 -11.18 -3.09
N SER A 8 6.98 -11.60 -1.91
CA SER A 8 7.47 -12.97 -1.70
C SER A 8 6.30 -13.85 -1.30
N PHE A 9 5.82 -14.68 -2.22
CA PHE A 9 4.91 -15.78 -1.91
C PHE A 9 5.71 -16.83 -1.15
N ILE A 10 5.27 -17.20 0.05
CA ILE A 10 5.79 -18.39 0.73
C ILE A 10 5.00 -19.56 0.14
N ASP A 11 5.56 -20.19 -0.90
CA ASP A 11 5.19 -21.56 -1.25
C ASP A 11 5.95 -22.49 -0.31
N ASP A 12 5.22 -23.01 0.67
CA ASP A 12 5.21 -24.41 1.12
C ASP A 12 4.60 -24.45 2.54
N GLU A 13 3.36 -24.96 2.64
CA GLU A 13 2.63 -25.30 3.88
C GLU A 13 1.87 -24.21 4.67
N ILE A 14 1.26 -23.22 4.00
CA ILE A 14 0.14 -22.50 4.63
C ILE A 14 -1.07 -22.59 3.70
N SER A 15 -2.22 -22.94 4.27
CA SER A 15 -3.53 -23.05 3.62
C SER A 15 -3.70 -22.03 2.47
N PRO A 16 -4.22 -22.44 1.29
CA PRO A 16 -4.37 -21.58 0.10
C PRO A 16 -5.30 -20.35 0.27
N GLN A 17 -5.71 -20.03 1.50
CA GLN A 17 -6.64 -18.97 1.86
C GLN A 17 -5.97 -17.75 2.54
N SER A 18 -4.64 -17.71 2.67
CA SER A 18 -3.96 -16.60 3.35
C SER A 18 -2.73 -16.10 2.60
N LEU A 19 -2.89 -14.99 1.87
CA LEU A 19 -1.78 -14.22 1.32
C LEU A 19 -1.17 -13.36 2.44
N SER A 20 0.04 -13.72 2.89
CA SER A 20 0.77 -12.96 3.91
C SER A 20 1.83 -12.09 3.25
N LEU A 21 1.62 -10.77 3.20
CA LEU A 21 2.66 -9.85 2.76
C LEU A 21 3.62 -9.56 3.93
N ILE A 22 4.78 -10.23 3.93
CA ILE A 22 5.84 -9.99 4.92
C ILE A 22 6.68 -8.81 4.45
N TYR A 23 6.31 -7.60 4.88
CA TYR A 23 7.18 -6.44 4.71
C TYR A 23 8.38 -6.55 5.65
N LYS A 24 9.59 -6.55 5.09
CA LYS A 24 10.82 -6.42 5.87
C LYS A 24 10.83 -5.05 6.56
N TRP A 25 10.48 -5.04 7.84
CA TRP A 25 10.52 -3.86 8.68
C TRP A 25 11.96 -3.32 8.78
N ARG A 26 12.21 -2.17 8.15
CA ARG A 26 13.42 -1.36 8.34
C ARG A 26 12.99 0.07 8.66
N GLY A 27 13.09 0.44 9.93
CA GLY A 27 12.85 1.79 10.44
C GLY A 27 12.09 1.80 11.78
N ASP A 28 11.91 3.00 12.30
CA ASP A 28 11.35 3.34 13.61
C ASP A 28 9.96 4.01 13.48
N GLN A 29 9.50 4.25 12.24
CA GLN A 29 8.24 4.91 11.93
C GLN A 29 7.20 3.91 11.41
N ARG A 30 6.13 3.71 12.18
CA ARG A 30 4.98 2.87 11.77
C ARG A 30 4.28 3.53 10.59
N PRO A 31 3.97 2.79 9.49
CA PRO A 31 3.16 3.33 8.43
C PRO A 31 1.79 3.72 8.99
N MET A 32 1.24 4.83 8.49
CA MET A 32 -0.11 5.27 8.82
C MET A 32 -1.10 4.78 7.77
N THR A 33 -2.38 4.69 8.09
CA THR A 33 -3.41 4.38 7.10
C THR A 33 -3.79 5.63 6.31
N LEU A 34 -4.27 5.45 5.07
CA LEU A 34 -4.84 6.55 4.30
C LEU A 34 -6.06 7.16 4.99
N SER A 35 -6.87 6.38 5.71
CA SER A 35 -7.95 6.92 6.57
C SER A 35 -7.42 7.99 7.53
N ARG A 36 -6.32 7.69 8.24
CA ARG A 36 -5.74 8.61 9.22
C ARG A 36 -5.20 9.89 8.56
N LEU A 37 -4.64 9.78 7.34
CA LEU A 37 -4.20 10.95 6.58
C LEU A 37 -5.39 11.86 6.18
N ILE A 38 -6.50 11.25 5.76
CA ILE A 38 -7.72 11.99 5.39
C ILE A 38 -8.34 12.66 6.63
N GLU A 39 -8.43 11.94 7.76
CA GLU A 39 -9.02 12.41 9.01
C GLU A 39 -8.20 13.50 9.72
N SER A 40 -6.87 13.49 9.57
CA SER A 40 -5.97 14.42 10.25
C SER A 40 -5.94 15.84 9.65
N SER A 41 -6.70 16.11 8.59
CA SER A 41 -6.70 17.42 7.92
C SER A 41 -8.09 18.05 7.84
N PRO A 42 -8.35 19.15 8.59
CA PRO A 42 -9.51 20.02 8.40
C PRO A 42 -9.27 21.15 7.38
N ALA A 43 -8.06 21.27 6.81
CA ALA A 43 -7.76 22.31 5.83
C ALA A 43 -8.10 21.83 4.42
N GLY A 44 -8.97 22.57 3.74
CA GLY A 44 -9.55 22.24 2.43
C GLY A 44 -8.53 22.00 1.28
N PRO A 45 -9.02 21.75 0.06
CA PRO A 45 -8.19 21.36 -1.06
C PRO A 45 -7.17 22.47 -1.40
N GLY A 46 -5.88 22.12 -1.34
CA GLY A 46 -4.78 22.86 -1.94
C GLY A 46 -4.09 21.97 -2.98
N ALA A 47 -3.56 22.55 -4.05
CA ALA A 47 -2.96 21.82 -5.18
C ALA A 47 -1.90 20.78 -4.73
N ALA A 48 -1.13 21.07 -3.68
CA ALA A 48 -0.16 20.12 -3.12
C ALA A 48 -0.82 18.86 -2.55
N ARG A 49 -1.98 18.98 -1.88
CA ARG A 49 -2.73 17.84 -1.34
C ARG A 49 -3.36 17.02 -2.47
N GLU A 50 -3.86 17.69 -3.50
CA GLU A 50 -4.42 17.01 -4.67
C GLU A 50 -3.35 16.18 -5.39
N ASN A 51 -2.19 16.77 -5.68
CA ASN A 51 -1.07 16.06 -6.29
C ASN A 51 -0.58 14.87 -5.45
N MET A 52 -0.51 15.05 -4.13
CA MET A 52 -0.19 13.96 -3.19
C MET A 52 -1.21 12.84 -3.27
N MET A 53 -2.51 13.16 -3.27
CA MET A 53 -3.57 12.17 -3.35
C MET A 53 -3.56 11.41 -4.68
N LEU A 54 -3.33 12.11 -5.79
CA LEU A 54 -3.17 11.49 -7.11
C LEU A 54 -1.99 10.52 -7.14
N SER A 55 -0.85 10.90 -6.55
CA SER A 55 0.31 10.02 -6.44
C SER A 55 0.04 8.77 -5.61
N ILE A 56 -0.75 8.88 -4.54
CA ILE A 56 -1.18 7.73 -3.73
C ILE A 56 -2.10 6.82 -4.56
N LEU A 57 -3.12 7.37 -5.21
CA LEU A 57 -4.08 6.60 -6.01
C LEU A 57 -3.42 5.90 -7.19
N GLN A 58 -2.42 6.54 -7.81
CA GLN A 58 -1.63 5.92 -8.87
C GLN A 58 -0.91 4.66 -8.36
N GLN A 59 -0.21 4.74 -7.21
CA GLN A 59 0.47 3.57 -6.64
C GLN A 59 -0.53 2.47 -6.22
N VAL A 60 -1.73 2.82 -5.75
CA VAL A 60 -2.80 1.84 -5.48
C VAL A 60 -3.20 1.12 -6.77
N ALA A 61 -3.39 1.86 -7.87
CA ALA A 61 -3.76 1.28 -9.16
C ALA A 61 -2.66 0.35 -9.71
N GLU A 62 -1.39 0.75 -9.61
CA GLU A 62 -0.24 -0.07 -10.00
C GLU A 62 -0.16 -1.36 -9.17
N ALA A 63 -0.41 -1.28 -7.86
CA ALA A 63 -0.45 -2.46 -6.99
C ALA A 63 -1.61 -3.40 -7.34
N LEU A 64 -2.80 -2.86 -7.63
CA LEU A 64 -3.96 -3.66 -8.04
C LEU A 64 -3.75 -4.31 -9.42
N GLU A 65 -3.13 -3.59 -10.37
CA GLU A 65 -2.76 -4.15 -11.67
C GLU A 65 -1.83 -5.35 -11.49
N ALA A 66 -0.79 -5.23 -10.68
CA ALA A 66 0.13 -6.32 -10.39
C ALA A 66 -0.57 -7.55 -9.78
N LEU A 67 -1.53 -7.32 -8.86
CA LEU A 67 -2.34 -8.39 -8.26
C LEU A 67 -3.25 -9.07 -9.28
N HIS A 68 -3.90 -8.31 -10.16
CA HIS A 68 -4.80 -8.83 -11.18
C HIS A 68 -4.07 -9.60 -12.28
N GLN A 69 -2.80 -9.26 -12.55
CA GLN A 69 -1.96 -9.98 -13.51
C GLN A 69 -1.41 -11.31 -12.96
N HIS A 70 -1.52 -11.55 -11.66
CA HIS A 70 -1.15 -12.83 -11.06
C HIS A 70 -2.00 -13.98 -11.64
N THR A 71 -1.49 -15.21 -11.63
CA THR A 71 -2.24 -16.39 -12.07
C THR A 71 -2.24 -17.45 -10.96
N PRO A 72 -3.40 -17.74 -10.33
CA PRO A 72 -4.71 -17.11 -10.55
C PRO A 72 -4.72 -15.63 -10.14
N ALA A 73 -5.60 -14.84 -10.76
CA ALA A 73 -5.73 -13.41 -10.45
C ALA A 73 -6.11 -13.20 -8.98
N ILE A 74 -5.41 -12.31 -8.31
CA ILE A 74 -5.68 -11.95 -6.91
C ILE A 74 -6.58 -10.72 -6.90
N VAL A 75 -7.78 -10.86 -6.34
CA VAL A 75 -8.72 -9.75 -6.16
C VAL A 75 -8.70 -9.33 -4.69
N HIS A 76 -8.38 -8.06 -4.40
CA HIS A 76 -8.27 -7.58 -3.01
C HIS A 76 -9.60 -7.66 -2.21
N ARG A 77 -10.75 -7.44 -2.88
CA ARG A 77 -12.14 -7.51 -2.38
C ARG A 77 -12.55 -6.57 -1.23
N ASP A 78 -11.62 -6.11 -0.42
CA ASP A 78 -11.85 -5.18 0.70
C ASP A 78 -10.96 -3.93 0.58
N LEU A 79 -10.91 -3.34 -0.61
CA LEU A 79 -10.13 -2.13 -0.84
C LEU A 79 -10.84 -0.92 -0.23
N LYS A 80 -10.25 -0.36 0.82
CA LYS A 80 -10.74 0.83 1.53
C LYS A 80 -9.57 1.63 2.10
N PRO A 81 -9.73 2.92 2.46
CA PRO A 81 -8.64 3.74 2.96
C PRO A 81 -7.93 3.21 4.22
N SER A 82 -8.59 2.39 5.05
CA SER A 82 -7.94 1.77 6.22
C SER A 82 -6.98 0.64 5.84
N ASN A 83 -7.12 0.09 4.64
CA ASN A 83 -6.35 -1.03 4.10
C ASN A 83 -5.23 -0.56 3.15
N ILE A 84 -5.02 0.76 3.08
CA ILE A 84 -3.93 1.39 2.34
C ILE A 84 -2.97 1.99 3.37
N LEU A 85 -1.76 1.44 3.44
CA LEU A 85 -0.71 1.89 4.35
C LEU A 85 0.25 2.82 3.62
N LEU A 86 0.64 3.89 4.32
CA LEU A 86 1.49 4.96 3.82
C LEU A 86 2.76 5.03 4.66
N LYS A 87 3.91 4.85 4.01
CA LYS A 87 5.23 5.10 4.62
C LYS A 87 5.82 6.36 4.02
N ARG A 88 6.07 7.37 4.86
CA ARG A 88 6.72 8.59 4.41
C ARG A 88 8.12 8.27 3.86
N ASP A 89 8.42 8.80 2.69
CA ASP A 89 9.76 8.81 2.16
C ASP A 89 10.54 9.95 2.83
N ASN A 90 11.62 9.61 3.52
CA ASN A 90 12.48 10.58 4.21
C ASN A 90 13.71 10.96 3.38
N SER A 91 13.81 10.48 2.13
CA SER A 91 14.96 10.75 1.25
C SER A 91 14.83 12.05 0.47
N SER A 92 13.68 12.74 0.51
CA SER A 92 13.43 14.00 -0.19
C SER A 92 12.82 15.07 0.73
N ASP A 93 13.06 16.34 0.40
CA ASP A 93 12.42 17.48 1.06
C ASP A 93 10.91 17.53 0.77
N GLU A 94 10.47 16.94 -0.34
CA GLU A 94 9.06 16.79 -0.69
C GLU A 94 8.37 15.70 0.14
N VAL A 95 7.13 15.96 0.57
CA VAL A 95 6.31 14.96 1.24
C VAL A 95 5.82 13.94 0.21
N ARG A 96 6.46 12.77 0.19
CA ARG A 96 6.06 11.62 -0.62
C ARG A 96 5.79 10.41 0.27
N TYR A 97 4.96 9.51 -0.22
CA TYR A 97 4.62 8.27 0.46
C TYR A 97 4.85 7.07 -0.45
N HIS A 98 5.43 6.01 0.10
CA HIS A 98 5.36 4.67 -0.44
C HIS A 98 4.06 4.03 0.03
N VAL A 99 3.30 3.49 -0.92
CA VAL A 99 1.97 2.90 -0.69
C VAL A 99 2.05 1.38 -0.62
N PHE A 100 1.31 0.81 0.32
CA PHE A 100 1.18 -0.63 0.49
C PHE A 100 -0.29 -1.00 0.68
N LEU A 101 -0.73 -2.09 0.06
CA LEU A 101 -2.05 -2.67 0.29
C LEU A 101 -1.96 -3.75 1.38
N CYS A 102 -2.93 -3.80 2.27
CA CYS A 102 -3.01 -4.81 3.33
C CYS A 102 -4.44 -5.33 3.50
N ASP A 103 -4.59 -6.42 4.26
CA ASP A 103 -5.90 -6.98 4.62
C ASP A 103 -6.73 -7.35 3.37
N PHE A 104 -6.19 -8.34 2.64
CA PHE A 104 -6.85 -8.96 1.50
C PHE A 104 -8.01 -9.79 2.05
N GLY A 105 -9.20 -9.18 2.05
CA GLY A 105 -10.40 -9.73 2.67
C GLY A 105 -10.62 -11.20 2.31
N SER A 106 -10.94 -12.00 3.32
CA SER A 106 -11.00 -13.47 3.29
C SER A 106 -11.61 -13.98 1.99
N ALA A 107 -10.79 -14.60 1.16
CA ALA A 107 -11.23 -15.35 -0.01
C ALA A 107 -11.72 -16.74 0.40
#